data_AF-A0A4Y2LBJ5-F1
#
_entry.id   AF-A0A4Y2LBJ5-F1
#
_cell.length_a   1.000
_cell.length_b   1.000
_cell.length_c   1.000
_cell.angle_alpha   90.00
_cell.angle_beta   90.00
_cell.angle_gamma   90.00
#
_symmetry.space_group_name_H-M   'P 1'
#
loop_
_entity.id
_entity.type
_entity.pdbx_description
1 polymer ?
#
loop_
_entity_poly.entity_id
_entity_poly.type
_entity_poly.pdbx_seq_one_letter_code
_entity_poly.pdbx_strand_id
1 'polypeptide(L)'
;MHSIYPCLLERCTIHCNTQIKNKRGADSQNNSACSSPVKSKSTKTNDNSNFITPSKRHTAKQSQSQQIIQPQIQLKNAFNGLTERSDEPKPLPINIRITDNYNLLLQEINRKFPGTENKRSDGYMKTTPKNSDDYRDITKLLKEK
;
A
#
# COMPACT_ATOMS: atom_id res chain seq x y z
N MET A 1 5.50 18.46 -2.15
CA MET A 1 5.29 18.30 -0.70
C MET A 1 6.16 17.15 -0.24
N HIS A 2 7.23 17.42 0.50
CA HIS A 2 8.19 16.40 0.94
C HIS A 2 7.67 15.75 2.21
N SER A 3 7.44 14.44 2.17
CA SER A 3 7.08 13.64 3.35
C SER A 3 8.28 13.57 4.29
N ILE A 4 8.08 13.97 5.55
CA ILE A 4 9.11 14.10 6.60
C ILE A 4 9.31 12.76 7.36
N TYR A 5 8.74 11.65 6.88
CA TYR A 5 8.83 10.36 7.57
C TYR A 5 9.76 9.35 6.87
N PRO A 6 10.70 8.70 7.58
CA PRO A 6 11.57 7.69 7.01
C PRO A 6 10.78 6.44 6.65
N CYS A 7 11.07 5.87 5.47
CA CYS A 7 10.44 4.64 5.04
C CYS A 7 10.97 3.45 5.85
N LEU A 8 10.07 2.73 6.50
CA LEU A 8 10.38 1.59 7.37
C LEU A 8 10.60 0.27 6.61
N LEU A 9 10.50 0.28 5.28
CA LEU A 9 10.73 -0.89 4.44
C LEU A 9 12.21 -0.96 4.04
N GLU A 10 12.90 -2.05 4.39
CA GLU A 10 14.33 -2.25 4.08
C GLU A 10 14.67 -2.13 2.58
N ARG A 11 13.71 -2.37 1.68
CA ARG A 11 13.87 -2.28 0.22
C ARG A 11 12.67 -1.61 -0.46
N CYS A 12 12.39 -0.37 -0.09
CA CYS A 12 11.36 0.42 -0.77
C CYS A 12 11.79 0.76 -2.21
N THR A 13 11.04 0.33 -3.23
CA THR A 13 11.32 0.62 -4.65
C THR A 13 11.33 2.12 -4.97
N ILE A 14 10.62 2.93 -4.18
CA ILE A 14 10.54 4.40 -4.32
C ILE A 14 11.83 5.06 -3.81
N HIS A 15 12.46 4.52 -2.76
CA HIS A 15 13.69 5.07 -2.15
C HIS A 15 14.98 4.32 -2.56
N CYS A 16 14.89 3.11 -3.09
CA CYS A 16 16.04 2.38 -3.61
C CYS A 16 16.63 3.05 -4.85
N ASN A 17 15.80 3.76 -5.64
CA ASN A 17 16.24 4.39 -6.88
C ASN A 17 16.97 5.73 -6.66
N THR A 18 16.87 6.34 -5.46
CA THR A 18 17.53 7.61 -5.14
C THR A 18 18.97 7.44 -4.63
N GLN A 19 19.39 6.22 -4.29
CA GLN A 19 20.75 5.90 -3.83
C GLN A 19 21.73 5.57 -4.96
N ILE A 20 21.28 5.47 -6.22
CA ILE A 20 22.18 5.30 -7.37
C ILE A 20 22.72 6.69 -7.76
N LYS A 21 23.62 7.21 -6.94
CA LYS A 21 24.52 8.29 -7.33
C LYS A 21 25.44 7.75 -8.43
N ASN A 22 25.16 8.15 -9.67
CA ASN A 22 26.09 8.34 -10.78
C ASN A 22 27.50 7.75 -10.59
N LYS A 23 27.70 6.48 -10.95
CA LYS A 23 29.01 6.03 -11.42
C LYS A 23 29.02 6.19 -12.93
N ARG A 24 29.47 7.38 -13.37
CA ARG A 24 29.95 7.56 -14.74
C ARG A 24 31.04 6.50 -14.96
N GLY A 25 30.82 5.61 -15.92
CA GLY A 25 31.90 4.81 -16.47
C GLY A 25 32.99 5.76 -16.97
N ALA A 26 34.19 5.60 -16.42
CA ALA A 26 35.38 5.86 -17.19
C ALA A 26 35.39 4.83 -18.34
N ASP A 27 36.00 5.22 -19.46
CA ASP A 27 36.25 4.42 -20.66
C ASP A 27 35.19 4.58 -21.77
N SER A 28 35.25 5.72 -22.47
CA SER A 28 35.29 5.70 -23.94
C SER A 28 35.75 7.06 -24.47
N GLN A 29 36.85 7.04 -25.20
CA GLN A 29 37.43 8.19 -25.88
C GLN A 29 36.53 8.62 -27.06
N ASN A 30 36.49 9.94 -27.26
CA ASN A 30 36.09 10.64 -28.49
C ASN A 30 34.61 10.60 -28.86
N ASN A 31 33.88 11.69 -28.58
CA ASN A 31 33.22 12.51 -29.61
C ASN A 31 32.54 13.76 -29.03
N SER A 32 32.50 14.79 -29.88
CA SER A 32 32.33 16.22 -29.62
C SER A 32 31.10 16.66 -28.82
N ALA A 33 31.24 17.78 -28.09
CA ALA A 33 30.17 18.46 -27.37
C ALA A 33 29.07 18.91 -28.33
N CYS A 34 27.90 18.27 -28.27
CA CYS A 34 26.70 18.75 -28.94
C CYS A 34 26.07 19.86 -28.09
N SER A 35 26.63 21.07 -28.21
CA SER A 35 25.98 22.29 -27.76
C SER A 35 24.68 22.46 -28.53
N SER A 36 23.53 22.40 -27.85
CA SER A 36 22.24 22.75 -28.44
C SER A 36 22.30 24.19 -28.96
N PRO A 37 21.99 24.45 -30.24
CA PRO A 37 21.92 25.83 -30.72
C PRO A 37 20.66 26.47 -30.14
N VAL A 38 20.84 27.48 -29.30
CA VAL A 38 19.82 28.50 -29.08
C VAL A 38 19.57 29.17 -30.43
N LYS A 39 18.43 28.91 -31.07
CA LYS A 39 18.01 29.68 -32.24
C LYS A 39 16.76 30.49 -31.92
N SER A 40 17.06 31.77 -31.72
CA SER A 40 16.24 32.96 -31.83
C SER A 40 15.15 32.90 -32.90
N LYS A 41 14.00 33.45 -32.52
CA LYS A 41 12.88 33.85 -33.36
C LYS A 41 13.31 34.91 -34.38
N SER A 42 12.96 34.69 -35.67
CA SER A 42 13.03 35.59 -36.86
C SER A 42 13.61 34.74 -38.01
N THR A 43 13.11 34.67 -39.24
CA THR A 43 12.32 35.57 -40.10
C THR A 43 11.67 34.69 -41.19
N LYS A 44 10.57 35.14 -41.81
CA LYS A 44 10.04 34.50 -43.04
C LYS A 44 11.04 34.70 -44.19
N THR A 45 11.49 33.63 -44.83
CA THR A 45 11.98 33.66 -46.21
C THR A 45 11.39 32.49 -46.99
N ASN A 46 10.71 32.85 -48.07
CA ASN A 46 10.17 31.99 -49.11
C ASN A 46 11.34 31.56 -49.99
N ASP A 47 11.74 30.29 -49.92
CA ASP A 47 12.57 29.66 -50.93
C ASP A 47 12.03 28.26 -51.24
N ASN A 48 11.12 28.26 -52.21
CA ASN A 48 10.62 27.08 -52.88
C ASN A 48 11.71 26.50 -53.78
N SER A 49 12.54 25.60 -53.26
CA SER A 49 13.15 24.55 -54.09
C SER A 49 13.75 23.42 -53.23
N ASN A 50 13.34 22.19 -53.55
CA ASN A 50 13.95 20.91 -53.13
C ASN A 50 13.51 20.26 -51.81
N PHE A 51 12.25 20.40 -51.39
CA PHE A 51 11.66 19.36 -50.52
C PHE A 51 10.95 18.30 -51.38
N ILE A 52 11.65 17.19 -51.65
CA ILE A 52 11.07 16.04 -52.35
C ILE A 52 10.41 15.12 -51.31
N THR A 53 9.09 14.98 -51.37
CA THR A 53 8.38 13.98 -50.56
C THR A 53 8.65 12.58 -51.11
N PRO A 54 9.09 11.61 -50.29
CA PRO A 54 9.39 10.27 -50.77
C PRO A 54 8.12 9.56 -51.27
N SER A 55 8.27 8.75 -52.32
CA SER A 55 7.17 7.96 -52.88
C SER A 55 6.58 7.02 -51.84
N LYS A 56 5.24 7.01 -51.71
CA LYS A 56 4.45 6.16 -50.79
C LYS A 56 4.71 4.65 -50.94
N ARG A 57 5.47 4.24 -51.96
CA ARG A 57 5.86 2.84 -52.19
C ARG A 57 6.95 2.35 -51.23
N HIS A 58 7.71 3.26 -50.60
CA HIS A 58 8.78 2.92 -49.63
C HIS A 58 8.40 3.14 -48.16
N THR A 59 7.15 3.53 -47.89
CA THR A 59 6.62 3.51 -46.52
C THR A 59 6.08 2.12 -46.21
N ALA A 60 6.48 1.54 -45.08
CA ALA A 60 5.94 0.25 -44.63
C ALA A 60 4.41 0.33 -44.56
N LYS A 61 3.73 -0.55 -45.30
CA LYS A 61 2.28 -0.66 -45.23
C LYS A 61 1.92 -1.15 -43.83
N GLN A 62 1.17 -0.36 -43.07
CA GLN A 62 0.49 -0.90 -41.90
C GLN A 62 -0.49 -1.96 -42.42
N SER A 63 -0.16 -3.24 -42.20
CA SER A 63 -1.11 -4.32 -42.41
C SER A 63 -2.36 -3.98 -41.64
N GLN A 64 -3.49 -3.91 -42.35
CA GLN A 64 -4.81 -3.71 -41.75
C GLN A 64 -4.91 -4.59 -40.51
N SER A 65 -5.28 -3.96 -39.40
CA SER A 65 -5.42 -4.56 -38.09
C SER A 65 -6.15 -5.90 -38.21
N GLN A 66 -5.40 -6.99 -38.18
CA GLN A 66 -5.93 -8.24 -37.66
C GLN A 66 -6.50 -7.84 -36.31
N GLN A 67 -7.78 -8.11 -36.09
CA GLN A 67 -8.37 -7.94 -34.77
C GLN A 67 -7.58 -8.85 -33.84
N ILE A 68 -6.55 -8.28 -33.20
CA ILE A 68 -5.85 -8.92 -32.11
C ILE A 68 -6.95 -9.03 -31.07
N ILE A 69 -7.52 -10.23 -30.95
CA ILE A 69 -8.31 -10.61 -29.79
C ILE A 69 -7.32 -10.50 -28.64
N GLN A 70 -7.23 -9.31 -28.05
CA GLN A 70 -6.41 -9.09 -26.88
C GLN A 70 -6.93 -10.09 -25.84
N PRO A 71 -6.06 -10.92 -25.24
CA PRO A 71 -6.51 -11.78 -24.16
C PRO A 71 -7.07 -10.87 -23.07
N GLN A 72 -8.39 -10.92 -22.88
CA GLN A 72 -9.07 -10.14 -21.86
C GLN A 72 -8.45 -10.53 -20.52
N ILE A 73 -7.71 -9.60 -19.91
CA ILE A 73 -7.04 -9.84 -18.63
C ILE A 73 -8.14 -10.10 -17.60
N GLN A 74 -8.30 -11.35 -17.19
CA GLN A 74 -9.23 -11.73 -16.14
C GLN A 74 -8.64 -11.32 -14.79
N LEU A 75 -9.04 -10.15 -14.31
CA LEU A 75 -8.71 -9.68 -12.97
C LEU A 75 -9.63 -10.36 -11.97
N LYS A 76 -9.05 -11.26 -11.17
CA LYS A 76 -9.71 -11.84 -10.00
C LYS A 76 -9.49 -10.94 -8.79
N ASN A 77 -10.56 -10.34 -8.28
CA ASN A 77 -10.50 -9.56 -7.04
C ASN A 77 -10.29 -10.52 -5.86
N ALA A 78 -9.17 -10.36 -5.13
CA ALA A 78 -8.83 -11.17 -3.96
C ALA A 78 -9.85 -11.01 -2.80
N PHE A 79 -10.64 -9.94 -2.82
CA PHE A 79 -11.63 -9.62 -1.80
C PHE A 79 -13.07 -10.02 -2.19
N ASN A 80 -13.27 -10.67 -3.35
CA ASN A 80 -14.60 -11.06 -3.82
C ASN A 80 -15.31 -12.12 -2.94
N GLY A 81 -14.61 -12.65 -1.93
CA GLY A 81 -15.15 -13.56 -0.92
C GLY A 81 -15.36 -12.94 0.46
N LEU A 82 -15.05 -11.65 0.64
CA LEU A 82 -15.40 -10.93 1.87
C LEU A 82 -16.88 -10.55 1.78
N THR A 83 -17.76 -11.51 2.01
CA THR A 83 -19.15 -11.19 2.35
C THR A 83 -19.19 -10.68 3.78
N GLU A 84 -19.93 -9.61 4.04
CA GLU A 84 -20.24 -9.18 5.41
C GLU A 84 -21.07 -10.28 6.06
N ARG A 85 -20.39 -11.27 6.66
CA ARG A 85 -21.05 -12.20 7.56
C ARG A 85 -21.57 -11.33 8.70
N SER A 86 -22.90 -11.27 8.80
CA SER A 86 -23.65 -10.72 9.93
C SER A 86 -23.48 -11.60 11.18
N ASP A 87 -22.26 -12.06 11.46
CA ASP A 87 -21.90 -12.50 12.79
C ASP A 87 -21.52 -11.23 13.54
N GLU A 88 -22.29 -10.89 14.58
CA GLU A 88 -21.97 -9.74 15.42
C GLU A 88 -20.50 -9.83 15.83
N PRO A 89 -19.71 -8.75 15.66
CA PRO A 89 -18.28 -8.80 15.91
C PRO A 89 -18.05 -9.22 17.36
N LYS A 90 -17.43 -10.40 17.55
CA LYS A 90 -17.12 -10.90 18.89
C LYS A 90 -16.31 -9.84 19.64
N PRO A 91 -16.68 -9.54 20.89
CA PRO A 91 -15.97 -8.54 21.67
C PRO A 91 -14.51 -8.94 21.85
N LEU A 92 -13.63 -7.94 21.85
CA LEU A 92 -12.21 -8.15 22.07
C LEU A 92 -11.96 -8.64 23.51
N PRO A 93 -10.93 -9.47 23.73
CA PRO A 93 -10.55 -9.88 25.07
C PRO A 93 -9.99 -8.71 25.90
N ILE A 94 -10.30 -8.71 27.19
CA ILE A 94 -9.84 -7.74 28.18
C ILE A 94 -8.65 -8.33 28.92
N ASN A 95 -7.52 -7.62 28.95
CA ASN A 95 -6.33 -8.04 29.70
C ASN A 95 -6.35 -7.44 31.11
N ILE A 96 -6.62 -8.27 32.11
CA ILE A 96 -6.62 -7.88 33.52
C ILE A 96 -5.22 -8.14 34.10
N ARG A 97 -4.65 -7.15 34.79
CA ARG A 97 -3.36 -7.28 35.48
C ARG A 97 -3.50 -8.22 36.69
N ILE A 98 -2.53 -9.10 36.87
CA ILE A 98 -2.44 -9.98 38.03
C ILE A 98 -1.83 -9.17 39.19
N THR A 99 -2.68 -8.60 40.03
CA THR A 99 -2.34 -7.89 41.28
C THR A 99 -2.84 -8.69 42.49
N ASP A 100 -2.47 -8.35 43.73
CA ASP A 100 -2.83 -9.15 44.91
C ASP A 100 -4.34 -9.44 45.05
N ASN A 101 -5.19 -8.51 44.59
CA ASN A 101 -6.64 -8.62 44.64
C ASN A 101 -7.29 -9.20 43.36
N TYR A 102 -6.50 -9.67 42.38
CA TYR A 102 -7.04 -10.11 41.09
C TYR A 102 -8.02 -11.27 41.22
N ASN A 103 -7.80 -12.17 42.18
CA ASN A 103 -8.67 -13.33 42.39
C ASN A 103 -10.09 -12.91 42.80
N LEU A 104 -10.20 -11.91 43.69
CA LEU A 104 -11.49 -11.38 44.13
C LEU A 104 -12.20 -10.65 42.98
N LEU A 105 -11.45 -9.87 42.20
CA LEU A 105 -11.96 -9.20 41.01
C LEU A 105 -12.47 -10.19 39.96
N LEU A 106 -11.71 -11.27 39.72
CA LEU A 106 -12.07 -12.33 38.78
C LEU A 106 -13.33 -13.09 39.24
N GLN A 107 -13.45 -13.37 40.53
CA GLN A 107 -14.66 -13.97 41.10
C GLN A 107 -15.88 -13.05 40.94
N GLU A 108 -15.71 -11.74 41.15
CA GLU A 108 -16.77 -10.77 40.96
C GLU A 108 -17.24 -10.72 39.50
N ILE A 109 -16.29 -10.73 38.54
CA ILE A 109 -16.57 -10.78 37.11
C ILE A 109 -17.32 -12.07 36.75
N ASN A 110 -16.84 -13.23 37.20
CA ASN A 110 -17.48 -14.52 36.90
C ASN A 110 -18.89 -14.64 37.50
N ARG A 111 -19.14 -13.98 38.63
CA ARG A 111 -20.48 -13.94 39.24
C ARG A 111 -21.44 -13.04 38.48
N LYS A 112 -20.97 -11.86 38.03
CA LYS A 112 -21.79 -10.88 37.30
C LYS A 112 -22.01 -11.27 35.84
N PHE A 113 -21.02 -11.93 35.22
CA PHE A 113 -21.01 -12.25 33.79
C PHE A 113 -20.71 -13.74 33.56
N PRO A 114 -21.67 -14.65 33.82
CA PRO A 114 -21.45 -16.10 33.80
C PRO A 114 -21.18 -16.72 32.42
N GLY A 115 -20.99 -15.92 31.36
CA GLY A 115 -20.62 -16.37 30.02
C GLY A 115 -19.17 -16.03 29.62
N THR A 116 -18.37 -15.52 30.55
CA THR A 116 -17.04 -14.97 30.26
C THR A 116 -15.97 -16.06 30.34
N GLU A 117 -15.16 -16.21 29.31
CA GLU A 117 -14.03 -17.13 29.32
C GLU A 117 -12.78 -16.45 29.89
N ASN A 118 -12.06 -17.12 30.79
CA ASN A 118 -10.84 -16.59 31.38
C ASN A 118 -9.65 -17.49 31.08
N LYS A 119 -8.57 -16.92 30.56
CA LYS A 119 -7.32 -17.63 30.24
C LYS A 119 -6.12 -16.81 30.69
N ARG A 120 -5.19 -17.46 31.39
CA ARG A 120 -3.93 -16.82 31.77
C ARG A 120 -2.98 -16.79 30.56
N SER A 121 -2.45 -15.62 30.21
CA SER A 121 -1.52 -15.43 29.08
C SER A 121 -0.66 -14.21 29.33
N ASP A 122 0.64 -14.30 29.04
CA ASP A 122 1.57 -13.16 29.02
C ASP A 122 1.65 -12.34 30.33
N GLY A 123 1.42 -12.98 31.48
CA GLY A 123 1.40 -12.29 32.78
C GLY A 123 0.08 -11.56 33.09
N TYR A 124 -0.93 -11.71 32.24
CA TYR A 124 -2.27 -11.17 32.42
C TYR A 124 -3.31 -12.30 32.53
N MET A 125 -4.46 -11.97 33.10
CA MET A 125 -5.68 -12.75 32.94
C MET A 125 -6.45 -12.18 31.75
N LYS A 126 -6.52 -12.94 30.65
CA LYS A 126 -7.32 -12.60 29.47
C LYS A 126 -8.75 -13.04 29.72
N THR A 127 -9.66 -12.08 29.74
CA THR A 127 -11.08 -12.27 29.99
C THR A 127 -11.83 -11.96 28.70
N THR A 128 -12.46 -12.96 28.10
CA THR A 128 -13.19 -12.84 26.83
C THR A 128 -14.69 -12.86 27.11
N PRO A 129 -15.38 -11.72 26.98
CA PRO A 129 -16.83 -11.64 27.17
C PRO A 129 -17.56 -12.35 26.04
N LYS A 130 -18.80 -12.78 26.29
CA LYS A 130 -19.65 -13.39 25.26
C LYS A 130 -20.31 -12.32 24.40
N ASN A 131 -20.79 -11.24 25.04
CA ASN A 131 -21.55 -10.17 24.40
C ASN A 131 -20.80 -8.83 24.46
N SER A 132 -21.15 -7.92 23.56
CA SER A 132 -20.63 -6.54 23.51
C SER A 132 -21.02 -5.72 24.74
N ASP A 133 -22.21 -5.94 25.31
CA ASP A 133 -22.64 -5.31 26.56
C ASP A 133 -21.82 -5.76 27.77
N ASP A 134 -21.59 -7.07 27.91
CA ASP A 134 -20.74 -7.64 28.97
C ASP A 134 -19.33 -7.02 28.92
N TYR A 135 -18.77 -6.81 27.72
CA TYR A 135 -17.49 -6.13 27.55
C TYR A 135 -17.50 -4.70 28.12
N ARG A 136 -18.55 -3.92 27.85
CA ARG A 136 -18.67 -2.54 28.34
C ARG A 136 -18.80 -2.52 29.86
N ASP A 137 -19.61 -3.40 30.42
CA ASP A 137 -19.87 -3.44 31.87
C ASP A 137 -18.66 -3.95 32.66
N ILE A 138 -17.96 -4.98 32.16
CA ILE A 138 -16.69 -5.43 32.74
C ILE A 138 -15.66 -4.30 32.67
N THR A 139 -15.54 -3.61 31.53
CA THR A 139 -14.61 -2.49 31.39
C THR A 139 -14.93 -1.35 32.35
N LYS A 140 -16.22 -1.07 32.60
CA LYS A 140 -16.66 -0.07 33.56
C LYS A 140 -16.29 -0.49 35.00
N LEU A 141 -16.59 -1.72 35.38
CA LEU A 141 -16.22 -2.29 36.68
C LEU A 141 -14.71 -2.18 36.95
N LEU A 142 -13.89 -2.45 35.94
CA LEU A 142 -12.43 -2.37 36.03
C LEU A 142 -11.89 -0.94 36.15
N LYS A 143 -12.64 0.06 35.70
CA LYS A 143 -12.24 1.49 35.81
C LYS A 143 -12.58 2.10 37.15
N GLU A 144 -13.59 1.57 37.83
CA GLU A 144 -14.05 2.05 39.14
C GLU A 144 -13.20 1.52 40.32
N LYS A 145 -12.32 0.55 40.05
CA LYS A 145 -11.44 -0.13 41.02
C LYS A 145 -9.99 0.34 40.85
#